data_AF-A0A8J4SJA4-F1
#
_entry.id   AF-A0A8J4SJA4-F1
#
_cell.length_a   1.000
_cell.length_b   1.000
_cell.length_c   1.000
_cell.angle_alpha   90.00
_cell.angle_beta   90.00
_cell.angle_gamma   90.00
#
_symmetry.space_group_name_H-M   'P 1'
#
loop_
_entity.id
_entity.type
_entity.pdbx_description
1 polymer ?
#
loop_
_entity_poly.entity_id
_entity_poly.type
_entity_poly.pdbx_seq_one_letter_code
_entity_poly.pdbx_strand_id
1 'polypeptide(L)'
;MGADPFICELAALLHDVPDEKLNESLEAGMAKLNAWLDTQPLEAGTREAVINIICSISYAGGQRPAVTSLEAQVVQDADRLDALGAIGIARTFAFAGARGREMYDPALPPREQMTREEYRNGRSTTINHFYEKLFKLKDLMNTSYGKELAEQRHDFMMQFVEQFKREWEGSSMFLNPQSPVPAAIAAIFAMQPSIYRSWKYFLDQLQTTTLGAIVALLGGMVLSNEPIAVGLIIVLVIMICLKLNMGETVGLTLVTVVSIMEASGDWHFALNRFLLTLVGIVSAFLINITVFPPKPKIQFVKQIQSVFSGMSLLLRTSISDEIKEVVFRDEKNNLGGSIKSLSDKYNLFEEEQKKMKRSKFSETRQMVVYKQMLLSLQKGFDVLDSVERHYFQAQRTPEMDQFFDTHLELVIKFHEHALLKFEDKLKPNGEEAAQFILDNDRFMEQAISQFDIDQEGMLRLSIVAAAIYDYGYQLERLNRLAEHVHSASEDKDSQDKILNWLKWP
;
A
#
# COMPACT_ATOMS: atom_id res chain seq x y z
N MET A 1 -25.78 33.39 -30.24
CA MET A 1 -25.37 34.79 -30.00
C MET A 1 -25.99 35.63 -31.10
N GLY A 2 -26.63 36.76 -30.77
CA GLY A 2 -27.35 37.59 -31.75
C GLY A 2 -26.46 38.60 -32.48
N ALA A 3 -25.19 38.27 -32.70
CA ALA A 3 -24.26 39.10 -33.47
C ALA A 3 -24.48 38.85 -34.97
N ASP A 4 -24.33 39.89 -35.80
CA ASP A 4 -24.39 39.73 -37.25
C ASP A 4 -23.15 38.96 -37.76
N PRO A 5 -23.32 37.74 -38.32
CA PRO A 5 -22.21 36.94 -38.83
C PRO A 5 -21.46 37.63 -39.98
N PHE A 6 -22.16 38.36 -40.84
CA PHE A 6 -21.54 39.00 -42.01
C PHE A 6 -20.56 40.10 -41.59
N ILE A 7 -20.97 40.92 -40.61
CA ILE A 7 -20.10 41.96 -40.04
C ILE A 7 -18.90 41.34 -39.33
N CYS A 8 -19.12 40.27 -38.56
CA CYS A 8 -18.05 39.57 -37.84
C CYS A 8 -17.02 38.94 -38.80
N GLU A 9 -17.48 38.24 -39.83
CA GLU A 9 -16.61 37.59 -40.82
C GLU A 9 -15.80 38.62 -41.61
N LEU A 10 -16.45 39.69 -42.08
CA LEU A 10 -15.79 40.75 -42.84
C LEU A 10 -14.75 41.49 -41.99
N ALA A 11 -15.07 41.80 -40.73
CA ALA A 11 -14.12 42.40 -39.80
C ALA A 11 -12.95 41.45 -39.47
N ALA A 12 -13.21 40.17 -39.24
CA ALA A 12 -12.17 39.18 -38.96
C ALA A 12 -11.21 38.97 -40.15
N LEU A 13 -11.70 39.03 -41.39
CA LEU A 13 -10.83 38.94 -42.58
C LEU A 13 -9.93 40.17 -42.77
N LEU A 14 -10.37 41.34 -42.31
CA LEU A 14 -9.71 42.62 -42.60
C LEU A 14 -8.95 43.23 -41.42
N HIS A 15 -9.07 42.67 -40.21
CA HIS A 15 -8.54 43.30 -38.99
C HIS A 15 -7.03 43.53 -38.96
N ASP A 16 -6.26 42.70 -39.68
CA ASP A 16 -4.79 42.82 -39.78
C ASP A 16 -4.33 43.77 -40.91
N VAL A 17 -5.21 44.15 -41.84
CA VAL A 17 -4.87 45.03 -42.97
C VAL A 17 -4.24 46.36 -42.52
N PRO A 18 -4.72 47.04 -41.45
CA PRO A 18 -4.13 48.28 -40.99
C PRO A 18 -2.96 48.12 -39.98
N ASP A 19 -2.50 46.90 -39.67
CA ASP A 19 -1.39 46.70 -38.70
C ASP A 19 -0.10 47.43 -39.17
N GLU A 20 0.52 48.18 -38.25
CA GLU A 20 1.80 48.90 -38.45
C GLU A 20 2.96 47.94 -38.79
N LYS A 21 2.82 46.63 -38.55
CA LYS A 21 3.81 45.64 -39.01
C LYS A 21 3.79 45.41 -40.52
N LEU A 22 2.67 45.71 -41.17
CA LEU A 22 2.43 45.46 -42.60
C LEU A 22 2.41 46.75 -43.43
N ASN A 23 2.43 47.91 -42.78
CA ASN A 23 2.32 49.23 -43.40
C ASN A 23 3.30 50.22 -42.76
N GLU A 24 3.64 51.28 -43.49
CA GLU A 24 4.54 52.33 -43.00
C GLU A 24 3.96 53.11 -41.80
N SER A 25 2.64 53.24 -41.74
CA SER A 25 1.91 53.80 -40.60
C SER A 25 0.49 53.24 -40.52
N LEU A 26 -0.15 53.41 -39.37
CA LEU A 26 -1.56 53.04 -39.16
C LEU A 26 -2.48 53.78 -40.15
N GLU A 27 -2.21 55.06 -40.42
CA GLU A 27 -2.97 55.87 -41.36
C GLU A 27 -2.88 55.32 -42.79
N ALA A 28 -1.69 54.88 -43.22
CA ALA A 28 -1.49 54.28 -44.53
C ALA A 28 -2.24 52.94 -44.68
N GLY A 29 -2.25 52.13 -43.62
CA GLY A 29 -3.01 50.88 -43.56
C GLY A 29 -4.53 51.12 -43.61
N MET A 30 -5.02 52.09 -42.84
CA MET A 30 -6.43 52.49 -42.84
C MET A 30 -6.87 53.08 -44.19
N ALA A 31 -6.00 53.80 -44.90
CA ALA A 31 -6.29 54.29 -46.24
C ALA A 31 -6.51 53.16 -47.25
N LYS A 32 -5.67 52.11 -47.21
CA LYS A 32 -5.83 50.90 -48.06
C LYS A 32 -7.14 50.17 -47.76
N LEU A 33 -7.45 49.99 -46.48
CA LEU A 33 -8.70 49.36 -46.04
C LEU A 33 -9.92 50.12 -46.56
N ASN A 34 -9.94 51.45 -46.40
CA ASN A 34 -11.03 52.30 -46.87
C ASN A 34 -11.19 52.23 -48.39
N ALA A 35 -10.08 52.34 -49.14
CA ALA A 35 -10.11 52.29 -50.61
C ALA A 35 -10.67 50.95 -51.11
N TRP A 36 -10.38 49.83 -50.44
CA TRP A 36 -10.96 48.53 -50.79
C TRP A 36 -12.45 48.46 -50.45
N LEU A 37 -12.84 48.91 -49.26
CA LEU A 37 -14.26 48.92 -48.83
C LEU A 37 -15.13 49.77 -49.77
N ASP A 38 -14.62 50.87 -50.31
CA ASP A 38 -15.33 51.74 -51.25
C ASP A 38 -15.66 51.05 -52.59
N THR A 39 -14.97 49.95 -52.93
CA THR A 39 -15.23 49.16 -54.16
C THR A 39 -16.29 48.06 -53.97
N GLN A 40 -16.76 47.83 -52.74
CA GLN A 40 -17.64 46.71 -52.41
C GLN A 40 -19.11 47.18 -52.28
N PRO A 41 -20.09 46.39 -52.77
CA PRO A 41 -21.51 46.71 -52.63
C PRO A 41 -22.01 46.36 -51.22
N LEU A 42 -21.75 47.25 -50.25
CA LEU A 42 -22.13 47.08 -48.85
C LEU A 42 -23.45 47.81 -48.51
N GLU A 43 -24.25 47.21 -47.62
CA GLU A 43 -25.45 47.85 -47.07
C GLU A 43 -25.14 49.08 -46.20
N ALA A 44 -26.11 49.98 -46.06
CA ALA A 44 -25.94 51.21 -45.30
C ALA A 44 -25.66 50.91 -43.81
N GLY A 45 -24.53 51.41 -43.29
CA GLY A 45 -24.10 51.23 -41.90
C GLY A 45 -23.12 50.07 -41.67
N THR A 46 -23.07 49.06 -42.55
CA THR A 46 -22.15 47.91 -42.43
C THR A 46 -20.68 48.34 -42.48
N ARG A 47 -20.36 49.29 -43.37
CA ARG A 47 -19.02 49.86 -43.49
C ARG A 47 -18.54 50.48 -42.17
N GLU A 48 -19.37 51.34 -41.58
CA GLU A 48 -19.03 52.04 -40.34
C GLU A 48 -18.87 51.05 -39.18
N ALA A 49 -19.73 50.03 -39.11
CA ALA A 49 -19.63 48.96 -38.13
C ALA A 49 -18.29 48.20 -38.25
N VAL A 50 -17.89 47.79 -39.45
CA VAL A 50 -16.62 47.07 -39.69
C VAL A 50 -15.41 47.93 -39.35
N ILE A 51 -15.39 49.20 -39.79
CA ILE A 51 -14.29 50.14 -39.47
C ILE A 51 -14.18 50.34 -37.95
N ASN A 52 -15.30 50.51 -37.26
CA ASN A 52 -15.32 50.67 -35.81
C ASN A 52 -14.78 49.44 -35.07
N ILE A 53 -15.13 48.23 -35.53
CA ILE A 53 -14.61 46.97 -34.97
C ILE A 53 -13.09 46.92 -35.16
N ILE A 54 -12.58 47.14 -36.37
CA ILE A 54 -11.15 47.06 -36.68
C ILE A 54 -10.34 48.10 -35.88
N CYS A 55 -10.83 49.34 -35.79
CA CYS A 55 -10.21 50.38 -34.96
C CYS A 55 -10.14 50.00 -33.47
N SER A 56 -11.17 49.30 -32.96
CA SER A 56 -11.20 48.86 -31.55
C SER A 56 -10.22 47.71 -31.23
N ILE A 57 -9.83 46.92 -32.23
CA ILE A 57 -8.91 45.78 -32.11
C ILE A 57 -7.46 46.22 -32.33
N SER A 58 -7.21 47.07 -33.34
CA SER A 58 -5.87 47.45 -33.81
C SER A 58 -5.15 48.49 -32.93
N TYR A 59 -5.87 49.26 -32.10
CA TYR A 59 -5.25 50.32 -31.26
C TYR A 59 -4.42 49.73 -30.11
N ALA A 60 -3.17 49.40 -30.41
CA ALA A 60 -2.18 48.79 -29.51
C ALA A 60 -1.56 49.82 -28.55
N GLY A 61 -2.36 50.49 -27.68
CA GLY A 61 -1.87 51.67 -26.96
C GLY A 61 -2.54 52.10 -25.66
N GLY A 62 -3.21 51.21 -24.91
CA GLY A 62 -3.60 51.49 -23.50
C GLY A 62 -4.83 52.38 -23.27
N GLN A 63 -5.27 53.17 -24.25
CA GLN A 63 -6.59 53.80 -24.26
C GLN A 63 -7.41 53.18 -25.39
N ARG A 64 -8.12 52.09 -25.06
CA ARG A 64 -9.05 51.46 -26.00
C ARG A 64 -10.43 52.09 -25.81
N PRO A 65 -11.13 52.50 -26.89
CA PRO A 65 -12.56 52.75 -26.82
C PRO A 65 -13.25 51.52 -26.22
N ALA A 66 -14.26 51.73 -25.37
CA ALA A 66 -15.01 50.61 -24.82
C ALA A 66 -15.63 49.80 -25.98
N VAL A 67 -15.44 48.48 -25.95
CA VAL A 67 -16.00 47.57 -26.96
C VAL A 67 -17.49 47.43 -26.69
N THR A 68 -18.30 48.26 -27.35
CA THR A 68 -19.75 48.36 -27.05
C THR A 68 -20.62 47.39 -27.86
N SER A 69 -20.20 46.99 -29.07
CA SER A 69 -20.99 46.07 -29.90
C SER A 69 -20.63 44.60 -29.64
N LEU A 70 -21.62 43.73 -29.79
CA LEU A 70 -21.45 42.29 -29.61
C LEU A 70 -20.53 41.71 -30.70
N GLU A 71 -20.61 42.23 -31.93
CA GLU A 71 -19.75 41.88 -33.06
C GLU A 71 -18.28 42.17 -32.76
N ALA A 72 -17.98 43.34 -32.17
CA ALA A 72 -16.62 43.71 -31.80
C ALA A 72 -16.06 42.80 -30.70
N GLN A 73 -16.91 42.39 -29.74
CA GLN A 73 -16.53 41.44 -28.68
C GLN A 73 -16.22 40.05 -29.26
N VAL A 74 -17.02 39.58 -30.23
CA VAL A 74 -16.81 38.27 -30.89
C VAL A 74 -15.51 38.27 -31.69
N VAL A 75 -15.26 39.28 -32.53
CA VAL A 75 -14.04 39.34 -33.36
C VAL A 75 -12.80 39.50 -32.49
N GLN A 76 -12.88 40.31 -31.43
CA GLN A 76 -11.77 40.47 -30.48
C GLN A 76 -11.46 39.19 -29.71
N ASP A 77 -12.47 38.43 -29.29
CA ASP A 77 -12.26 37.15 -28.63
C ASP A 77 -11.65 36.13 -29.60
N ALA A 78 -12.11 36.10 -30.86
CA ALA A 78 -11.57 35.20 -31.89
C ALA A 78 -10.08 35.43 -32.16
N ASP A 79 -9.65 36.69 -32.33
CA ASP A 79 -8.24 37.07 -32.50
C ASP A 79 -7.39 36.65 -31.29
N ARG A 80 -7.88 36.93 -30.07
CA ARG A 80 -7.16 36.57 -28.84
C ARG A 80 -7.08 35.07 -28.61
N LEU A 81 -8.12 34.32 -28.96
CA LEU A 81 -8.14 32.87 -28.85
C LEU A 81 -7.07 32.22 -29.73
N ASP A 82 -6.78 32.77 -30.90
CA ASP A 82 -5.71 32.30 -31.78
C ASP A 82 -4.30 32.51 -31.18
N ALA A 83 -4.15 33.44 -30.23
CA ALA A 83 -2.92 33.60 -29.45
C ALA A 83 -2.73 32.55 -28.35
N LEU A 84 -3.72 31.70 -28.10
CA LEU A 84 -3.71 30.68 -27.05
C LEU A 84 -3.66 29.25 -27.62
N GLY A 85 -3.39 28.28 -26.75
CA GLY A 85 -3.39 26.86 -27.09
C GLY A 85 -2.19 26.44 -27.93
N ALA A 86 -2.31 25.31 -28.64
CA ALA A 86 -1.21 24.72 -29.42
C ALA A 86 -0.67 25.66 -30.51
N ILE A 87 -1.55 26.37 -31.21
CA ILE A 87 -1.16 27.35 -32.24
C ILE A 87 -0.46 28.55 -31.58
N GLY A 88 -0.98 29.04 -30.45
CA GLY A 88 -0.36 30.10 -29.66
C GLY A 88 1.07 29.75 -29.22
N ILE A 89 1.31 28.52 -28.76
CA ILE A 89 2.64 28.01 -28.43
C ILE A 89 3.55 28.05 -29.67
N ALA A 90 3.13 27.41 -30.77
CA ALA A 90 3.93 27.33 -31.99
C ALA A 90 4.30 28.71 -32.53
N ARG A 91 3.34 29.64 -32.59
CA ARG A 91 3.54 31.01 -33.05
C ARG A 91 4.50 31.79 -32.15
N THR A 92 4.39 31.61 -30.83
CA THR A 92 5.26 32.27 -29.86
C THR A 92 6.71 31.85 -30.02
N PHE A 93 6.98 30.55 -30.18
CA PHE A 93 8.33 30.04 -30.42
C PHE A 93 8.86 30.39 -31.81
N ALA A 94 8.03 30.31 -32.85
CA ALA A 94 8.44 30.68 -34.22
C ALA A 94 8.84 32.16 -34.31
N PHE A 95 8.04 33.06 -33.73
CA PHE A 95 8.33 34.49 -33.72
C PHE A 95 9.57 34.81 -32.87
N ALA A 96 9.70 34.18 -31.69
CA ALA A 96 10.88 34.34 -30.85
C ALA A 96 12.16 33.87 -31.56
N GLY A 97 12.10 32.75 -32.27
CA GLY A 97 13.20 32.23 -33.08
C GLY A 97 13.60 33.19 -34.21
N ALA A 98 12.63 33.74 -34.94
CA ALA A 98 12.89 34.73 -35.99
C ALA A 98 13.52 36.03 -35.46
N ARG A 99 13.27 36.38 -34.19
CA ARG A 99 13.88 37.54 -33.51
C ARG A 99 15.14 37.21 -32.70
N GLY A 100 15.63 35.97 -32.74
CA GLY A 100 16.81 35.55 -31.98
C GLY A 100 16.65 35.63 -30.46
N ARG A 101 15.43 35.48 -29.94
CA ARG A 101 15.14 35.57 -28.50
C ARG A 101 15.38 34.23 -27.81
N GLU A 102 16.00 34.28 -26.63
CA GLU A 102 16.24 33.09 -25.80
C GLU A 102 14.91 32.40 -25.40
N MET A 103 14.88 31.07 -25.48
CA MET A 103 13.69 30.29 -25.13
C MET A 103 13.34 30.43 -23.65
N TYR A 104 14.34 30.25 -22.77
CA TYR A 104 14.19 30.34 -21.33
C TYR A 104 15.53 30.64 -20.66
N ASP A 105 15.48 31.38 -19.55
CA ASP A 105 16.61 31.67 -18.67
C ASP A 105 16.08 31.65 -17.22
N PRO A 106 16.45 30.65 -16.41
CA PRO A 106 16.03 30.55 -15.01
C PRO A 106 16.45 31.75 -14.14
N ALA A 107 17.51 32.47 -14.52
CA ALA A 107 17.99 33.63 -13.77
C ALA A 107 17.19 34.92 -14.07
N LEU A 108 16.32 34.91 -15.09
CA LEU A 108 15.52 36.05 -15.50
C LEU A 108 14.03 35.84 -15.16
N PRO A 109 13.51 36.43 -14.08
CA PRO A 109 12.10 36.27 -13.71
C PRO A 109 11.14 36.99 -14.68
N PRO A 110 9.87 36.54 -14.77
CA PRO A 110 8.84 37.24 -15.55
C PRO A 110 8.50 38.59 -14.93
N ARG A 111 8.22 39.59 -15.78
CA ARG A 111 7.90 40.96 -15.35
C ARG A 111 6.41 41.11 -15.03
N GLU A 112 6.09 41.70 -13.88
CA GLU A 112 4.69 41.87 -13.44
C GLU A 112 4.06 43.17 -13.97
N GLN A 113 4.82 44.26 -14.00
CA GLN A 113 4.40 45.59 -14.49
C GLN A 113 5.38 46.06 -15.56
N MET A 114 4.86 46.59 -16.68
CA MET A 114 5.69 47.04 -17.80
C MET A 114 5.13 48.34 -18.40
N THR A 115 6.01 49.28 -18.71
CA THR A 115 5.70 50.39 -19.62
C THR A 115 5.73 49.93 -21.08
N ARG A 116 5.10 50.69 -21.98
CA ARG A 116 5.01 50.34 -23.42
C ARG A 116 6.40 50.25 -24.09
N GLU A 117 7.35 51.07 -23.63
CA GLU A 117 8.75 51.05 -24.10
C GLU A 117 9.50 49.81 -23.60
N GLU A 118 9.31 49.41 -22.33
CA GLU A 118 9.92 48.21 -21.76
C GLU A 118 9.37 46.91 -22.36
N TYR A 119 8.10 46.89 -22.79
CA TYR A 119 7.53 45.76 -23.52
C TYR A 119 8.12 45.64 -24.94
N ARG A 120 8.42 46.76 -25.60
CA ARG A 120 8.97 46.77 -26.97
C ARG A 120 10.48 46.52 -27.02
N ASN A 121 11.24 47.07 -26.06
CA ASN A 121 12.70 47.10 -26.09
C ASN A 121 13.40 46.34 -24.94
N GLY A 122 12.65 45.85 -23.94
CA GLY A 122 13.23 45.16 -22.79
C GLY A 122 13.62 43.70 -23.08
N ARG A 123 14.76 43.27 -22.53
CA ARG A 123 15.20 41.86 -22.55
C ARG A 123 14.22 41.00 -21.75
N SER A 124 13.73 39.92 -22.35
CA SER A 124 12.94 38.87 -21.68
C SER A 124 13.01 37.59 -22.54
N THR A 125 12.41 36.48 -22.12
CA THR A 125 12.49 35.17 -22.78
C THR A 125 11.16 34.74 -23.38
N THR A 126 11.17 33.70 -24.22
CA THR A 126 9.95 33.13 -24.81
C THR A 126 9.01 32.59 -23.74
N ILE A 127 9.51 31.84 -22.76
CA ILE A 127 8.72 31.34 -21.63
C ILE A 127 8.18 32.48 -20.76
N ASN A 128 8.95 33.54 -20.51
CA ASN A 128 8.44 34.69 -19.75
C ASN A 128 7.30 35.41 -20.50
N HIS A 129 7.26 35.37 -21.83
CA HIS A 129 6.15 35.93 -22.61
C HIS A 129 4.80 35.27 -22.28
N PHE A 130 4.80 33.97 -21.92
CA PHE A 130 3.58 33.29 -21.48
C PHE A 130 3.01 33.96 -20.23
N TYR A 131 3.85 34.24 -19.22
CA TYR A 131 3.45 34.89 -17.97
C TYR A 131 3.19 36.40 -18.12
N GLU A 132 4.00 37.09 -18.91
CA GLU A 132 3.90 38.54 -19.11
C GLU A 132 2.61 38.92 -19.85
N LYS A 133 2.18 38.09 -20.81
CA LYS A 133 1.05 38.39 -21.72
C LYS A 133 0.04 37.26 -21.88
N LEU A 134 0.44 36.09 -22.38
CA LEU A 134 -0.51 35.09 -22.90
C LEU A 134 -1.46 34.57 -21.82
N PHE A 135 -0.97 34.31 -20.62
CA PHE A 135 -1.77 33.82 -19.50
C PHE A 135 -2.79 34.85 -18.99
N LYS A 136 -2.58 36.14 -19.25
CA LYS A 136 -3.51 37.22 -18.89
C LYS A 136 -4.65 37.37 -19.89
N LEU A 137 -4.58 36.76 -21.07
CA LEU A 137 -5.59 36.94 -22.13
C LEU A 137 -6.93 36.27 -21.80
N LYS A 138 -6.94 35.19 -21.00
CA LYS A 138 -8.17 34.49 -20.63
C LYS A 138 -9.13 35.39 -19.84
N ASP A 139 -8.59 36.21 -18.94
CA ASP A 139 -9.36 37.12 -18.09
C ASP A 139 -9.89 38.33 -18.87
N LEU A 140 -9.34 38.57 -20.07
CA LEU A 140 -9.73 39.68 -20.94
C LEU A 140 -10.79 39.28 -21.97
N MET A 141 -11.24 38.02 -22.01
CA MET A 141 -12.28 37.58 -22.95
C MET A 141 -13.63 38.22 -22.62
N ASN A 142 -14.38 38.58 -23.65
CA ASN A 142 -15.64 39.32 -23.53
C ASN A 142 -16.85 38.38 -23.44
N THR A 143 -16.92 37.38 -24.31
CA THR A 143 -18.04 36.45 -24.45
C THR A 143 -17.93 35.26 -23.50
N SER A 144 -19.07 34.68 -23.11
CA SER A 144 -19.09 33.49 -22.25
C SER A 144 -18.42 32.27 -22.91
N TYR A 145 -18.68 32.05 -24.20
CA TYR A 145 -18.05 30.97 -24.97
C TYR A 145 -16.54 31.22 -25.20
N GLY A 146 -16.15 32.47 -25.45
CA GLY A 146 -14.75 32.87 -25.56
C GLY A 146 -13.96 32.57 -24.29
N LYS A 147 -14.55 32.83 -23.12
CA LYS A 147 -13.96 32.47 -21.81
C LYS A 147 -13.77 30.97 -21.64
N GLU A 148 -14.80 30.18 -21.95
CA GLU A 148 -14.73 28.72 -21.84
C GLU A 148 -13.63 28.12 -22.72
N LEU A 149 -13.56 28.54 -23.99
CA LEU A 149 -12.55 28.06 -24.92
C LEU A 149 -11.15 28.59 -24.57
N ALA A 150 -11.04 29.80 -24.03
CA ALA A 150 -9.79 30.36 -23.56
C ALA A 150 -9.23 29.60 -22.36
N GLU A 151 -10.09 29.13 -21.44
CA GLU A 151 -9.66 28.32 -20.29
C GLU A 151 -9.04 27.00 -20.76
N GLN A 152 -9.72 26.27 -21.65
CA GLN A 152 -9.20 25.01 -22.22
C GLN A 152 -7.84 25.22 -22.92
N ARG A 153 -7.71 26.29 -23.70
CA ARG A 153 -6.45 26.63 -24.40
C ARG A 153 -5.37 27.10 -23.43
N HIS A 154 -5.73 27.79 -22.36
CA HIS A 154 -4.84 28.23 -21.31
C HIS A 154 -4.26 27.03 -20.54
N ASP A 155 -5.11 26.08 -20.15
CA ASP A 155 -4.71 24.86 -19.44
C ASP A 155 -3.69 24.06 -20.24
N PHE A 156 -3.89 23.94 -21.56
CA PHE A 156 -2.94 23.28 -22.44
C PHE A 156 -1.56 23.97 -22.44
N MET A 157 -1.54 25.29 -22.48
CA MET A 157 -0.29 26.05 -22.43
C MET A 157 0.41 25.96 -21.07
N MET A 158 -0.36 25.94 -19.98
CA MET A 158 0.18 25.72 -18.64
C MET A 158 0.88 24.37 -18.55
N GLN A 159 0.23 23.29 -19.01
CA GLN A 159 0.83 21.96 -19.05
C GLN A 159 2.10 21.92 -19.90
N PHE A 160 2.09 22.59 -21.06
CA PHE A 160 3.28 22.70 -21.91
C PHE A 160 4.43 23.40 -21.19
N VAL A 161 4.20 24.56 -20.55
CA VAL A 161 5.25 25.32 -19.86
C VAL A 161 5.78 24.56 -18.65
N GLU A 162 4.92 23.88 -17.88
CA GLU A 162 5.35 23.01 -16.79
C GLU A 162 6.21 21.85 -17.28
N GLN A 163 5.78 21.18 -18.35
CA GLN A 163 6.55 20.09 -18.94
C GLN A 163 7.90 20.57 -19.47
N PHE A 164 7.93 21.70 -20.17
CA PHE A 164 9.16 22.33 -20.66
C PHE A 164 10.14 22.62 -19.53
N LYS A 165 9.68 23.19 -18.41
CA LYS A 165 10.53 23.47 -17.24
C LYS A 165 11.07 22.20 -16.61
N ARG A 166 10.24 21.15 -16.46
CA ARG A 166 10.68 19.85 -15.94
C ARG A 166 11.76 19.20 -16.81
N GLU A 167 11.59 19.25 -18.13
CA GLU A 167 12.58 18.74 -19.08
C GLU A 167 13.88 19.54 -19.04
N TRP A 168 13.77 20.86 -18.93
CA TRP A 168 14.92 21.76 -18.80
C TRP A 168 15.74 21.49 -17.53
N GLU A 169 15.08 21.15 -16.42
CA GLU A 169 15.70 20.82 -15.13
C GLU A 169 16.17 19.35 -15.03
N GLY A 170 15.87 18.50 -16.02
CA GLY A 170 16.27 17.09 -16.03
C GLY A 170 15.53 16.19 -15.03
N SER A 171 14.38 16.63 -14.51
CA SER A 171 13.62 15.88 -13.49
C SER A 171 12.82 14.72 -14.09
N SER A 172 13.32 13.48 -13.96
CA SER A 172 12.56 12.28 -14.33
C SER A 172 11.44 11.99 -13.31
N MET A 173 10.37 11.31 -13.73
CA MET A 173 9.20 10.98 -12.88
C MET A 173 9.59 10.21 -11.60
N PHE A 174 10.66 9.42 -11.66
CA PHE A 174 11.22 8.71 -10.50
C PHE A 174 11.96 9.62 -9.53
N LEU A 175 12.55 10.71 -10.04
CA LEU A 175 13.34 11.68 -9.29
C LEU A 175 12.51 12.89 -8.80
N ASN A 176 11.21 12.95 -9.09
CA ASN A 176 10.38 14.03 -8.56
C ASN A 176 10.36 13.98 -7.02
N PRO A 177 10.86 15.00 -6.31
CA PRO A 177 10.79 15.05 -4.84
C PRO A 177 9.34 15.04 -4.32
N GLN A 178 8.34 15.33 -5.16
CA GLN A 178 6.94 15.24 -4.79
C GLN A 178 6.30 13.86 -5.03
N SER A 179 7.05 12.87 -5.54
CA SER A 179 6.51 11.53 -5.78
C SER A 179 6.35 10.75 -4.46
N PRO A 180 5.15 10.23 -4.13
CA PRO A 180 4.92 9.45 -2.92
C PRO A 180 5.45 8.00 -2.99
N VAL A 181 6.05 7.61 -4.11
CA VAL A 181 6.50 6.23 -4.37
C VAL A 181 7.43 5.67 -3.29
N PRO A 182 8.45 6.40 -2.78
CA PRO A 182 9.33 5.88 -1.72
C PRO A 182 8.57 5.57 -0.42
N ALA A 183 7.58 6.42 -0.07
CA ALA A 183 6.74 6.19 1.10
C ALA A 183 5.86 4.95 0.93
N ALA A 184 5.31 4.73 -0.26
CA ALA A 184 4.51 3.54 -0.57
C ALA A 184 5.35 2.25 -0.50
N ILE A 185 6.54 2.25 -1.11
CA ILE A 185 7.47 1.11 -1.04
C ILE A 185 7.84 0.84 0.42
N ALA A 186 8.21 1.88 1.16
CA ALA A 186 8.56 1.76 2.57
C ALA A 186 7.43 1.18 3.42
N ALA A 187 6.18 1.61 3.19
CA ALA A 187 5.02 1.10 3.89
C ALA A 187 4.75 -0.39 3.61
N ILE A 188 4.89 -0.83 2.34
CA ILE A 188 4.69 -2.23 1.95
C ILE A 188 5.72 -3.14 2.63
N PHE A 189 7.00 -2.75 2.60
CA PHE A 189 8.08 -3.53 3.23
C PHE A 189 8.01 -3.52 4.77
N ALA A 190 7.47 -2.44 5.35
CA ALA A 190 7.36 -2.29 6.80
C ALA A 190 6.13 -2.97 7.44
N MET A 191 5.22 -3.53 6.65
CA MET A 191 4.10 -4.31 7.19
C MET A 191 4.61 -5.59 7.86
N GLN A 192 4.32 -5.72 9.15
CA GLN A 192 4.73 -6.87 9.96
C GLN A 192 3.53 -7.65 10.52
N PRO A 193 3.69 -8.97 10.83
CA PRO A 193 2.59 -9.81 11.32
C PRO A 193 2.13 -9.51 12.77
N SER A 194 2.95 -8.82 13.57
CA SER A 194 2.67 -8.52 14.98
C SER A 194 3.07 -7.09 15.34
N ILE A 195 2.43 -6.53 16.38
CA ILE A 195 2.72 -5.16 16.87
C ILE A 195 4.16 -5.07 17.41
N TYR A 196 4.62 -6.09 18.15
CA TYR A 196 5.98 -6.12 18.67
C TYR A 196 7.01 -6.19 17.56
N ARG A 197 6.81 -7.08 16.56
CA ARG A 197 7.67 -7.10 15.37
C ARG A 197 7.64 -5.78 14.63
N SER A 198 6.46 -5.16 14.49
CA SER A 198 6.33 -3.83 13.87
C SER A 198 7.16 -2.78 14.60
N TRP A 199 7.17 -2.77 15.94
CA TRP A 199 7.96 -1.82 16.74
C TRP A 199 9.46 -2.08 16.66
N LYS A 200 9.88 -3.35 16.77
CA LYS A 200 11.29 -3.72 16.62
C LYS A 200 11.79 -3.36 15.22
N TYR A 201 11.04 -3.76 14.19
CA TYR A 201 11.33 -3.45 12.79
C TYR A 201 11.37 -1.93 12.57
N PHE A 202 10.46 -1.16 13.16
CA PHE A 202 10.48 0.29 13.11
C PHE A 202 11.80 0.88 13.63
N LEU A 203 12.24 0.45 14.82
CA LEU A 203 13.50 0.91 15.42
C LEU A 203 14.71 0.46 14.57
N ASP A 204 14.69 -0.78 14.13
CA ASP A 204 15.77 -1.36 13.32
C ASP A 204 15.88 -0.61 11.98
N GLN A 205 14.76 -0.35 11.33
CA GLN A 205 14.69 0.36 10.05
C GLN A 205 15.10 1.82 10.18
N LEU A 206 14.74 2.49 11.28
CA LEU A 206 15.18 3.85 11.54
C LEU A 206 16.71 3.93 11.59
N GLN A 207 17.36 2.99 12.25
CA GLN A 207 18.82 2.92 12.33
C GLN A 207 19.47 2.59 10.99
N THR A 208 19.01 1.54 10.29
CA THR A 208 19.64 1.10 9.04
C THR A 208 19.41 2.06 7.89
N THR A 209 18.22 2.65 7.78
CA THR A 209 17.94 3.67 6.74
C THR A 209 18.77 4.94 6.98
N THR A 210 18.92 5.37 8.23
CA THR A 210 19.77 6.53 8.57
C THR A 210 21.23 6.24 8.25
N LEU A 211 21.73 5.08 8.67
CA LEU A 211 23.09 4.65 8.37
C LEU A 211 23.32 4.53 6.85
N GLY A 212 22.40 3.89 6.13
CA GLY A 212 22.46 3.74 4.68
C GLY A 212 22.48 5.09 3.96
N ALA A 213 21.63 6.04 4.36
CA ALA A 213 21.62 7.39 3.81
C ALA A 213 22.94 8.13 4.04
N ILE A 214 23.51 8.04 5.25
CA ILE A 214 24.82 8.65 5.57
C ILE A 214 25.93 8.04 4.72
N VAL A 215 25.98 6.70 4.63
CA VAL A 215 26.99 5.99 3.84
C VAL A 215 26.82 6.27 2.34
N ALA A 216 25.58 6.40 1.85
CA ALA A 216 25.29 6.77 0.46
C ALA A 216 25.75 8.19 0.13
N LEU A 217 25.50 9.16 1.03
CA LEU A 217 25.94 10.55 0.88
C LEU A 217 27.47 10.66 0.88
N LEU A 218 28.15 10.03 1.84
CA LEU A 218 29.60 9.96 1.87
C LEU A 218 30.15 9.24 0.64
N GLY A 219 29.47 8.17 0.22
CA GLY A 219 29.78 7.41 -0.98
C GLY A 219 29.74 8.28 -2.23
N GLY A 220 28.66 9.03 -2.47
CA GLY A 220 28.53 9.92 -3.63
C GLY A 220 29.46 11.15 -3.59
N MET A 221 29.98 11.52 -2.42
CA MET A 221 30.99 12.58 -2.29
C MET A 221 32.41 12.09 -2.59
N VAL A 222 32.75 10.88 -2.13
CA VAL A 222 34.10 10.31 -2.25
C VAL A 222 34.28 9.53 -3.55
N LEU A 223 33.24 8.81 -3.96
CA LEU A 223 33.16 8.03 -5.17
C LEU A 223 32.16 8.73 -6.10
N SER A 224 32.46 8.79 -7.40
CA SER A 224 31.50 9.25 -8.39
C SER A 224 30.25 8.35 -8.43
N ASN A 225 29.17 8.81 -9.05
CA ASN A 225 27.91 8.04 -9.16
C ASN A 225 27.97 6.94 -10.23
N GLU A 226 29.15 6.40 -10.49
CA GLU A 226 29.33 5.30 -11.44
C GLU A 226 28.67 4.03 -10.89
N PRO A 227 28.04 3.19 -11.74
CA PRO A 227 27.34 1.99 -11.29
C PRO A 227 28.19 1.06 -10.41
N ILE A 228 29.51 0.99 -10.67
CA ILE A 228 30.46 0.20 -9.89
C ILE A 228 30.59 0.75 -8.46
N ALA A 229 30.67 2.08 -8.31
CA ALA A 229 30.76 2.72 -7.00
C ALA A 229 29.47 2.51 -6.18
N VAL A 230 28.30 2.61 -6.82
CA VAL A 230 27.00 2.30 -6.20
C VAL A 230 26.99 0.85 -5.69
N GLY A 231 27.46 -0.10 -6.52
CA GLY A 231 27.56 -1.51 -6.12
C GLY A 231 28.46 -1.74 -4.90
N LEU A 232 29.61 -1.06 -4.83
CA LEU A 232 30.53 -1.17 -3.68
C LEU A 232 29.90 -0.64 -2.39
N ILE A 233 29.19 0.50 -2.46
CA ILE A 233 28.50 1.08 -1.32
C ILE A 233 27.36 0.18 -0.85
N ILE A 234 26.58 -0.41 -1.77
CA ILE A 234 25.54 -1.39 -1.44
C ILE A 234 26.14 -2.57 -0.66
N VAL A 235 27.24 -3.14 -1.14
CA VAL A 235 27.91 -4.28 -0.47
C VAL A 235 28.38 -3.90 0.93
N LEU A 236 28.94 -2.69 1.09
CA LEU A 236 29.33 -2.17 2.40
C LEU A 236 28.13 -2.04 3.35
N VAL A 237 27.01 -1.48 2.89
CA VAL A 237 25.79 -1.32 3.69
C VAL A 237 25.21 -2.69 4.07
N ILE A 238 25.19 -3.67 3.15
CA ILE A 238 24.77 -5.05 3.44
C ILE A 238 25.64 -5.64 4.56
N MET A 239 26.97 -5.53 4.45
CA MET A 239 27.89 -6.05 5.47
C MET A 239 27.63 -5.44 6.84
N ILE A 240 27.38 -4.12 6.91
CA ILE A 240 27.09 -3.46 8.19
C ILE A 240 25.74 -3.93 8.75
N CYS A 241 24.70 -4.00 7.92
CA CYS A 241 23.37 -4.46 8.35
C CYS A 241 23.38 -5.90 8.87
N LEU A 242 24.12 -6.79 8.20
CA LEU A 242 24.28 -8.18 8.64
C LEU A 242 25.06 -8.28 9.95
N LYS A 243 26.12 -7.48 10.12
CA LYS A 243 26.91 -7.43 11.37
C LYS A 243 26.10 -6.95 12.56
N LEU A 244 25.09 -6.12 12.34
CA LEU A 244 24.16 -5.64 13.37
C LEU A 244 22.99 -6.60 13.63
N ASN A 245 22.92 -7.76 12.95
CA ASN A 245 21.78 -8.69 12.98
C ASN A 245 20.45 -8.09 12.49
N MET A 246 20.51 -7.14 11.54
CA MET A 246 19.35 -6.38 11.04
C MET A 246 18.99 -6.79 9.60
N GLY A 247 19.15 -8.07 9.25
CA GLY A 247 18.98 -8.59 7.89
C GLY A 247 17.61 -8.33 7.26
N GLU A 248 16.55 -8.27 8.07
CA GLU A 248 15.17 -8.02 7.61
C GLU A 248 14.98 -6.59 7.03
N THR A 249 15.86 -5.65 7.35
CA THR A 249 15.78 -4.22 6.94
C THR A 249 16.63 -3.89 5.70
N VAL A 250 17.42 -4.85 5.21
CA VAL A 250 18.39 -4.64 4.13
C VAL A 250 17.71 -4.16 2.86
N GLY A 251 16.61 -4.81 2.44
CA GLY A 251 15.93 -4.50 1.17
C GLY A 251 15.56 -3.03 1.03
N LEU A 252 14.83 -2.48 2.01
CA LEU A 252 14.37 -1.08 1.99
C LEU A 252 15.54 -0.08 2.15
N THR A 253 16.54 -0.44 2.95
CA THR A 253 17.76 0.37 3.13
C THR A 253 18.49 0.52 1.79
N LEU A 254 18.60 -0.55 1.01
CA LEU A 254 19.27 -0.53 -0.30
C LEU A 254 18.54 0.31 -1.34
N VAL A 255 17.20 0.26 -1.37
CA VAL A 255 16.39 1.13 -2.25
C VAL A 255 16.68 2.60 -1.97
N THR A 256 16.82 2.96 -0.68
CA THR A 256 17.16 4.33 -0.26
C THR A 256 18.57 4.71 -0.69
N VAL A 257 19.55 3.82 -0.50
CA VAL A 257 20.95 4.04 -0.90
C VAL A 257 21.07 4.27 -2.41
N VAL A 258 20.47 3.40 -3.23
CA VAL A 258 20.47 3.52 -4.70
C VAL A 258 19.87 4.86 -5.13
N SER A 259 18.69 5.20 -4.59
CA SER A 259 18.00 6.44 -4.93
C SER A 259 18.84 7.68 -4.60
N ILE A 260 19.51 7.69 -3.45
CA ILE A 260 20.36 8.82 -3.01
C ILE A 260 21.60 8.96 -3.90
N MET A 261 22.25 7.84 -4.25
CA MET A 261 23.47 7.89 -5.08
C MET A 261 23.18 8.25 -6.55
N GLU A 262 22.00 7.92 -7.08
CA GLU A 262 21.61 8.29 -8.45
C GLU A 262 21.39 9.81 -8.59
N ALA A 263 20.86 10.46 -7.55
CA ALA A 263 20.58 11.90 -7.54
C ALA A 263 21.82 12.80 -7.38
N SER A 264 23.00 12.26 -7.65
CA SER A 264 24.25 12.98 -7.80
C SER A 264 24.65 13.90 -6.65
N GLY A 265 24.31 13.51 -5.41
CA GLY A 265 24.73 14.24 -4.21
C GLY A 265 23.90 15.48 -3.90
N ASP A 266 22.72 15.66 -4.51
CA ASP A 266 21.78 16.68 -4.05
C ASP A 266 21.26 16.35 -2.63
N TRP A 267 21.70 17.16 -1.67
CA TRP A 267 21.31 17.05 -0.27
C TRP A 267 19.81 17.23 -0.05
N HIS A 268 19.14 18.11 -0.82
CA HIS A 268 17.71 18.32 -0.69
C HIS A 268 16.94 17.10 -1.16
N PHE A 269 17.34 16.51 -2.28
CA PHE A 269 16.78 15.26 -2.77
C PHE A 269 16.98 14.12 -1.74
N ALA A 270 18.20 13.95 -1.22
CA ALA A 270 18.50 12.88 -0.27
C ALA A 270 17.69 13.00 1.03
N LEU A 271 17.58 14.22 1.58
CA LEU A 271 16.77 14.51 2.75
C LEU A 271 15.29 14.20 2.51
N ASN A 272 14.77 14.60 1.35
CA ASN A 272 13.37 14.34 1.01
C ASN A 272 13.09 12.83 0.84
N ARG A 273 14.00 12.07 0.21
CA ARG A 273 13.89 10.60 0.13
C ARG A 273 13.88 9.95 1.49
N PHE A 274 14.79 10.37 2.36
CA PHE A 274 14.85 9.87 3.74
C PHE A 274 13.54 10.12 4.49
N LEU A 275 13.01 11.34 4.41
CA LEU A 275 11.75 11.71 5.07
C LEU A 275 10.55 10.94 4.52
N LEU A 276 10.44 10.78 3.19
CA LEU A 276 9.35 10.00 2.58
C LEU A 276 9.39 8.52 3.00
N THR A 277 10.57 7.92 2.99
CA THR A 277 10.76 6.54 3.50
C THR A 277 10.34 6.43 4.97
N LEU A 278 10.70 7.41 5.80
CA LEU A 278 10.31 7.45 7.21
C LEU A 278 8.79 7.57 7.40
N VAL A 279 8.13 8.43 6.61
CA VAL A 279 6.66 8.57 6.62
C VAL A 279 6.00 7.25 6.27
N GLY A 280 6.51 6.50 5.29
CA GLY A 280 6.01 5.17 4.93
C GLY A 280 6.13 4.16 6.07
N ILE A 281 7.29 4.12 6.73
CA ILE A 281 7.56 3.24 7.88
C ILE A 281 6.61 3.57 9.06
N VAL A 282 6.47 4.86 9.39
CA VAL A 282 5.55 5.33 10.45
C VAL A 282 4.09 4.99 10.10
N SER A 283 3.69 5.17 8.85
CA SER A 283 2.34 4.88 8.37
C SER A 283 2.01 3.39 8.52
N ALA A 284 2.91 2.50 8.08
CA ALA A 284 2.74 1.06 8.24
C ALA A 284 2.63 0.66 9.72
N PHE A 285 3.46 1.24 10.58
CA PHE A 285 3.40 1.01 12.03
C PHE A 285 2.05 1.44 12.63
N LEU A 286 1.55 2.62 12.26
CA LEU A 286 0.25 3.13 12.72
C LEU A 286 -0.92 2.28 12.21
N ILE A 287 -0.89 1.85 10.94
CA ILE A 287 -1.91 0.97 10.36
C ILE A 287 -1.96 -0.37 11.12
N ASN A 288 -0.79 -0.94 11.42
CA ASN A 288 -0.68 -2.19 12.18
C ASN A 288 -1.21 -2.09 13.62
N ILE A 289 -1.34 -0.88 14.17
CA ILE A 289 -1.90 -0.67 15.52
C ILE A 289 -3.40 -0.32 15.46
N THR A 290 -3.81 0.50 14.48
CA THR A 290 -5.13 1.16 14.51
C THR A 290 -6.18 0.49 13.63
N VAL A 291 -5.84 0.11 12.39
CA VAL A 291 -6.82 -0.34 11.39
C VAL A 291 -7.01 -1.85 11.46
N PHE A 292 -5.91 -2.60 11.53
CA PHE A 292 -5.93 -4.07 11.63
C PHE A 292 -4.96 -4.56 12.70
N PRO A 293 -5.24 -4.28 13.99
CA PRO A 293 -4.41 -4.82 15.06
C PRO A 293 -4.43 -6.36 14.98
N PRO A 294 -3.29 -7.02 14.73
CA PRO A 294 -3.25 -8.47 14.66
C PRO A 294 -3.66 -9.03 16.02
N LYS A 295 -4.62 -9.97 16.03
CA LYS A 295 -5.06 -10.71 17.22
C LYS A 295 -4.49 -12.13 17.18
N PRO A 296 -3.16 -12.30 17.35
CA PRO A 296 -2.47 -13.57 17.10
C PRO A 296 -3.02 -14.72 17.94
N LYS A 297 -3.35 -14.46 19.21
CA LYS A 297 -3.91 -15.47 20.13
C LYS A 297 -5.24 -16.04 19.64
N ILE A 298 -6.15 -15.19 19.14
CA ILE A 298 -7.46 -15.62 18.64
C ILE A 298 -7.29 -16.45 17.37
N GLN A 299 -6.40 -16.03 16.47
CA GLN A 299 -6.11 -16.77 15.25
C GLN A 299 -5.49 -18.14 15.55
N PHE A 300 -4.62 -18.22 16.56
CA PHE A 300 -4.00 -19.47 16.99
C PHE A 300 -5.03 -20.47 17.55
N VAL A 301 -5.93 -20.02 18.43
CA VAL A 301 -7.01 -20.86 18.97
C VAL A 301 -7.94 -21.35 17.85
N LYS A 302 -8.32 -20.48 16.91
CA LYS A 302 -9.11 -20.88 15.73
C LYS A 302 -8.40 -21.92 14.87
N GLN A 303 -7.09 -21.81 14.70
CA GLN A 303 -6.31 -22.78 13.95
C GLN A 303 -6.21 -24.12 14.69
N ILE A 304 -6.05 -24.12 16.02
CA ILE A 304 -6.14 -25.34 16.85
C ILE A 304 -7.46 -26.06 16.60
N GLN A 305 -8.59 -25.34 16.64
CA GLN A 305 -9.91 -25.93 16.39
C GLN A 305 -10.02 -26.51 14.98
N SER A 306 -9.56 -25.78 13.96
CA SER A 306 -9.58 -26.28 12.58
C SER A 306 -8.75 -27.55 12.40
N VAL A 307 -7.58 -27.62 13.02
CA VAL A 307 -6.72 -28.82 13.00
C VAL A 307 -7.39 -29.96 13.76
N PHE A 308 -7.94 -29.69 14.94
CA PHE A 308 -8.69 -30.68 15.72
C PHE A 308 -9.87 -31.24 14.94
N SER A 309 -10.68 -30.41 14.29
CA SER A 309 -11.84 -30.86 13.50
C SER A 309 -11.42 -31.81 12.38
N GLY A 310 -10.40 -31.45 11.59
CA GLY A 310 -9.87 -32.34 10.54
C GLY A 310 -9.30 -33.63 11.11
N MET A 311 -8.53 -33.55 12.20
CA MET A 311 -7.98 -34.72 12.90
C MET A 311 -9.08 -35.63 13.43
N SER A 312 -10.11 -35.09 14.07
CA SER A 312 -11.21 -35.85 14.66
C SER A 312 -12.03 -36.58 13.60
N LEU A 313 -12.23 -35.97 12.43
CA LEU A 313 -12.90 -36.60 11.29
C LEU A 313 -12.09 -37.79 10.77
N LEU A 314 -10.78 -37.60 10.59
CA LEU A 314 -9.90 -38.69 10.15
C LEU A 314 -9.83 -39.81 11.17
N LEU A 315 -9.71 -39.49 12.46
CA LEU A 315 -9.66 -40.50 13.52
C LEU A 315 -10.94 -41.35 13.51
N ARG A 316 -12.12 -40.73 13.51
CA ARG A 316 -13.42 -41.43 13.44
C ARG A 316 -13.53 -42.33 12.21
N THR A 317 -13.28 -41.78 11.03
CA THR A 317 -13.49 -42.51 9.77
C THR A 317 -12.44 -43.58 9.50
N SER A 318 -11.27 -43.50 10.12
CA SER A 318 -10.15 -44.42 9.88
C SER A 318 -10.34 -45.80 10.52
N ILE A 319 -10.99 -45.89 11.67
CA ILE A 319 -11.17 -47.17 12.37
C ILE A 319 -12.42 -47.89 11.84
N SER A 320 -13.47 -47.15 11.50
CA SER A 320 -14.73 -47.69 10.97
C SER A 320 -14.66 -48.17 9.50
N ASP A 321 -13.48 -48.13 8.87
CA ASP A 321 -13.24 -48.49 7.45
C ASP A 321 -14.11 -47.72 6.44
N GLU A 322 -14.57 -46.52 6.82
CA GLU A 322 -15.47 -45.69 6.02
C GLU A 322 -14.72 -44.84 4.96
N ILE A 323 -13.45 -44.51 5.24
CA ILE A 323 -12.63 -43.66 4.37
C ILE A 323 -11.73 -44.47 3.45
N LYS A 324 -11.58 -44.03 2.19
CA LYS A 324 -10.61 -44.60 1.25
C LYS A 324 -9.18 -44.28 1.70
N GLU A 325 -8.28 -45.27 1.70
CA GLU A 325 -6.88 -45.12 2.13
C GLU A 325 -6.14 -43.96 1.43
N VAL A 326 -6.35 -43.77 0.12
CA VAL A 326 -5.77 -42.65 -0.65
C VAL A 326 -6.24 -41.30 -0.11
N VAL A 327 -7.54 -41.18 0.14
CA VAL A 327 -8.15 -39.94 0.68
C VAL A 327 -7.65 -39.68 2.10
N PHE A 328 -7.56 -40.72 2.92
CA PHE A 328 -7.01 -40.64 4.26
C PHE A 328 -5.57 -40.10 4.25
N ARG A 329 -4.70 -40.64 3.36
CA ARG A 329 -3.31 -40.21 3.25
C ARG A 329 -3.19 -38.75 2.81
N ASP A 330 -4.00 -38.31 1.83
CA ASP A 330 -3.97 -36.92 1.35
C ASP A 330 -4.41 -35.93 2.45
N GLU A 331 -5.52 -36.22 3.13
CA GLU A 331 -6.02 -35.39 4.23
C GLU A 331 -5.06 -35.38 5.43
N LYS A 332 -4.47 -36.53 5.78
CA LYS A 332 -3.43 -36.62 6.81
C LYS A 332 -2.21 -35.76 6.44
N ASN A 333 -1.75 -35.76 5.19
CA ASN A 333 -0.62 -34.93 4.76
C ASN A 333 -0.93 -33.43 4.91
N ASN A 334 -2.13 -33.00 4.53
CA ASN A 334 -2.60 -31.62 4.71
C ASN A 334 -2.66 -31.23 6.20
N LEU A 335 -3.13 -32.15 7.04
CA LEU A 335 -3.18 -31.98 8.49
C LEU A 335 -1.77 -31.83 9.08
N GLY A 336 -0.81 -32.63 8.63
CA GLY A 336 0.60 -32.54 9.04
C GLY A 336 1.22 -31.17 8.72
N GLY A 337 0.94 -30.62 7.53
CA GLY A 337 1.34 -29.27 7.17
C GLY A 337 0.71 -28.20 8.08
N SER A 338 -0.55 -28.38 8.46
CA SER A 338 -1.27 -27.48 9.36
C SER A 338 -0.74 -27.50 10.80
N ILE A 339 -0.40 -28.68 11.32
CA ILE A 339 0.25 -28.85 12.63
C ILE A 339 1.63 -28.20 12.64
N LYS A 340 2.41 -28.36 11.56
CA LYS A 340 3.73 -27.71 11.42
C LYS A 340 3.59 -26.19 11.45
N SER A 341 2.67 -25.64 10.67
CA SER A 341 2.38 -24.19 10.68
C SER A 341 1.98 -23.68 12.06
N LEU A 342 1.17 -24.46 12.79
CA LEU A 342 0.76 -24.12 14.15
C LEU A 342 1.95 -24.13 15.12
N SER A 343 2.85 -25.11 15.01
CA SER A 343 4.10 -25.20 15.78
C SER A 343 5.00 -23.98 15.53
N ASP A 344 5.18 -23.58 14.28
CA ASP A 344 6.00 -22.42 13.91
C ASP A 344 5.43 -21.11 14.51
N LYS A 345 4.09 -20.96 14.50
CA LYS A 345 3.41 -19.83 15.16
C LYS A 345 3.58 -19.83 16.68
N TYR A 346 3.51 -21.01 17.31
CA TYR A 346 3.73 -21.12 18.75
C TYR A 346 5.18 -20.71 19.13
N ASN A 347 6.17 -21.20 18.39
CA ASN A 347 7.58 -20.85 18.60
C ASN A 347 7.80 -19.33 18.50
N LEU A 348 7.12 -18.68 17.55
CA LEU A 348 7.14 -17.22 17.44
C LEU A 348 6.61 -16.52 18.69
N PHE A 349 5.49 -16.97 19.24
CA PHE A 349 4.93 -16.40 20.48
C PHE A 349 5.83 -16.64 21.68
N GLU A 350 6.44 -17.82 21.78
CA GLU A 350 7.37 -18.15 22.87
C GLU A 350 8.61 -17.24 22.81
N GLU A 351 9.15 -16.97 21.62
CA GLU A 351 10.24 -16.02 21.43
C GLU A 351 9.87 -14.57 21.81
N GLU A 352 8.69 -14.11 21.37
CA GLU A 352 8.19 -12.77 21.70
C GLU A 352 8.06 -12.60 23.22
N GLN A 353 7.53 -13.61 23.91
CA GLN A 353 7.38 -13.57 25.36
C GLN A 353 8.73 -13.55 26.09
N LYS A 354 9.70 -14.38 25.67
CA LYS A 354 11.05 -14.41 26.28
C LYS A 354 11.78 -13.07 26.17
N LYS A 355 11.53 -12.32 25.08
CA LYS A 355 12.16 -11.01 24.83
C LYS A 355 11.48 -9.87 25.62
N MET A 356 10.22 -10.03 26.01
CA MET A 356 9.50 -9.05 26.83
C MET A 356 9.81 -9.21 28.33
N LYS A 357 10.62 -8.30 28.91
CA LYS A 357 11.05 -8.30 30.33
C LYS A 357 9.92 -8.27 31.39
N ARG A 358 8.65 -8.12 31.00
CA ARG A 358 7.49 -8.05 31.90
C ARG A 358 6.24 -8.74 31.32
N SER A 359 6.37 -10.01 30.94
CA SER A 359 5.19 -10.85 30.68
C SER A 359 4.34 -10.96 31.95
N LYS A 360 3.03 -10.70 31.86
CA LYS A 360 2.12 -10.92 33.01
C LYS A 360 2.07 -12.42 33.30
N PHE A 361 2.01 -12.82 34.57
CA PHE A 361 1.94 -14.24 34.99
C PHE A 361 0.81 -15.02 34.28
N SER A 362 -0.31 -14.34 34.01
CA SER A 362 -1.44 -14.88 33.23
C SER A 362 -1.07 -15.29 31.81
N GLU A 363 -0.20 -14.53 31.16
CA GLU A 363 0.24 -14.79 29.78
C GLU A 363 1.21 -15.97 29.71
N THR A 364 2.05 -16.15 30.74
CA THR A 364 2.94 -17.31 30.84
C THR A 364 2.15 -18.60 31.04
N ARG A 365 1.10 -18.59 31.88
CA ARG A 365 0.22 -19.76 32.03
C ARG A 365 -0.52 -20.10 30.74
N GLN A 366 -1.05 -19.10 30.04
CA GLN A 366 -1.75 -19.31 28.77
C GLN A 366 -0.84 -19.96 27.71
N MET A 367 0.45 -19.58 27.67
CA MET A 367 1.44 -20.19 26.78
C MET A 367 1.70 -21.67 27.11
N VAL A 368 1.71 -22.04 28.40
CA VAL A 368 1.83 -23.45 28.81
C VAL A 368 0.64 -24.26 28.31
N VAL A 369 -0.59 -23.71 28.37
CA VAL A 369 -1.77 -24.39 27.82
C VAL A 369 -1.66 -24.54 26.30
N TYR A 370 -1.28 -23.48 25.57
CA TYR A 370 -1.08 -23.55 24.12
C TYR A 370 -0.04 -24.59 23.71
N LYS A 371 1.06 -24.68 24.47
CA LYS A 371 2.06 -25.73 24.27
C LYS A 371 1.46 -27.12 24.44
N GLN A 372 0.65 -27.33 25.48
CA GLN A 372 0.02 -28.62 25.72
C GLN A 372 -1.06 -28.94 24.66
N MET A 373 -1.84 -27.96 24.20
CA MET A 373 -2.81 -28.15 23.10
C MET A 373 -2.12 -28.62 21.82
N LEU A 374 -1.00 -27.97 21.46
CA LEU A 374 -0.21 -28.36 20.31
C LEU A 374 0.34 -29.79 20.47
N LEU A 375 0.83 -30.14 21.65
CA LEU A 375 1.33 -31.48 21.95
C LEU A 375 0.21 -32.53 21.85
N SER A 376 -0.99 -32.24 22.36
CA SER A 376 -2.15 -33.12 22.24
C SER A 376 -2.56 -33.34 20.78
N LEU A 377 -2.53 -32.30 19.94
CA LEU A 377 -2.76 -32.44 18.49
C LEU A 377 -1.66 -33.28 17.80
N GLN A 378 -0.40 -33.09 18.19
CA GLN A 378 0.71 -33.92 17.68
C GLN A 378 0.52 -35.40 18.06
N LYS A 379 0.09 -35.70 19.28
CA LYS A 379 -0.20 -37.08 19.69
C LYS A 379 -1.41 -37.67 18.98
N GLY A 380 -2.47 -36.90 18.75
CA GLY A 380 -3.58 -37.35 17.92
C GLY A 380 -3.15 -37.61 16.46
N PHE A 381 -2.19 -36.85 15.94
CA PHE A 381 -1.58 -37.11 14.63
C PHE A 381 -0.69 -38.37 14.63
N ASP A 382 0.04 -38.64 15.72
CA ASP A 382 0.80 -39.89 15.89
C ASP A 382 -0.13 -41.12 15.88
N VAL A 383 -1.37 -40.99 16.39
CA VAL A 383 -2.40 -42.03 16.26
C VAL A 383 -2.76 -42.26 14.79
N LEU A 384 -3.02 -41.20 14.01
CA LEU A 384 -3.27 -41.33 12.57
C LEU A 384 -2.09 -41.99 11.82
N ASP A 385 -0.86 -41.71 12.24
CA ASP A 385 0.34 -42.36 11.69
C ASP A 385 0.44 -43.83 12.05
N SER A 386 0.08 -44.18 13.29
CA SER A 386 0.01 -45.56 13.74
C SER A 386 -1.10 -46.33 13.01
N VAL A 387 -2.26 -45.71 12.79
CA VAL A 387 -3.38 -46.30 12.05
C VAL A 387 -2.99 -46.61 10.61
N GLU A 388 -2.39 -45.65 9.89
CA GLU A 388 -1.93 -45.87 8.51
C GLU A 388 -0.95 -47.05 8.38
N ARG A 389 0.02 -47.13 9.30
CA ARG A 389 1.15 -48.08 9.21
C ARG A 389 0.82 -49.46 9.74
N HIS A 390 -0.05 -49.54 10.75
CA HIS A 390 -0.23 -50.75 11.54
C HIS A 390 -1.67 -51.25 11.49
N TYR A 391 -2.66 -50.37 11.60
CA TYR A 391 -4.07 -50.76 11.67
C TYR A 391 -4.60 -51.27 10.33
N PHE A 392 -4.41 -50.52 9.24
CA PHE A 392 -4.86 -50.93 7.90
C PHE A 392 -4.21 -52.23 7.40
N GLN A 393 -3.02 -52.56 7.91
CA GLN A 393 -2.26 -53.76 7.52
C GLN A 393 -2.50 -54.97 8.44
N ALA A 394 -3.20 -54.80 9.58
CA ALA A 394 -3.44 -55.87 10.52
C ALA A 394 -4.65 -56.74 10.09
N GLN A 395 -4.59 -58.04 10.38
CA GLN A 395 -5.79 -58.87 10.37
C GLN A 395 -6.63 -58.49 11.59
N ARG A 396 -7.91 -58.15 11.37
CA ARG A 396 -8.82 -57.59 12.38
C ARG A 396 -10.13 -58.36 12.38
N THR A 397 -10.76 -58.48 13.55
CA THR A 397 -12.15 -58.95 13.67
C THR A 397 -13.08 -57.77 13.96
N PRO A 398 -14.38 -57.86 13.66
CA PRO A 398 -15.34 -56.80 13.96
C PRO A 398 -15.37 -56.38 15.43
N GLU A 399 -15.11 -57.31 16.35
CA GLU A 399 -15.03 -57.02 17.78
C GLU A 399 -13.81 -56.14 18.12
N MET A 400 -12.67 -56.36 17.44
CA MET A 400 -11.49 -55.51 17.58
C MET A 400 -11.75 -54.12 17.03
N ASP A 401 -12.37 -54.02 15.85
CA ASP A 401 -12.75 -52.73 15.27
C ASP A 401 -13.64 -51.94 16.23
N GLN A 402 -14.66 -52.59 16.80
CA GLN A 402 -15.54 -51.97 17.78
C GLN A 402 -14.80 -51.55 19.07
N PHE A 403 -13.84 -52.34 19.54
CA PHE A 403 -13.02 -52.02 20.72
C PHE A 403 -12.21 -50.74 20.50
N PHE A 404 -11.51 -50.62 19.37
CA PHE A 404 -10.74 -49.43 19.03
C PHE A 404 -11.63 -48.21 18.76
N ASP A 405 -12.73 -48.39 18.02
CA ASP A 405 -13.65 -47.32 17.65
C ASP A 405 -14.31 -46.69 18.89
N THR A 406 -14.79 -47.53 19.81
CA THR A 406 -15.42 -47.07 21.06
C THR A 406 -14.46 -46.23 21.90
N HIS A 407 -13.22 -46.70 22.06
CA HIS A 407 -12.24 -45.96 22.87
C HIS A 407 -11.77 -44.68 22.17
N LEU A 408 -11.59 -44.72 20.85
CA LEU A 408 -11.19 -43.55 20.10
C LEU A 408 -12.24 -42.44 20.16
N GLU A 409 -13.53 -42.76 20.06
CA GLU A 409 -14.59 -41.76 20.22
C GLU A 409 -14.58 -41.12 21.62
N LEU A 410 -14.32 -41.92 22.66
CA LEU A 410 -14.16 -41.42 24.03
C LEU A 410 -12.97 -40.45 24.14
N VAL A 411 -11.83 -40.77 23.53
CA VAL A 411 -10.64 -39.90 23.48
C VAL A 411 -10.91 -38.60 22.69
N ILE A 412 -11.59 -38.69 21.54
CA ILE A 412 -11.94 -37.51 20.73
C ILE A 412 -12.90 -36.60 21.49
N LYS A 413 -13.96 -37.15 22.08
CA LYS A 413 -14.92 -36.40 22.90
C LYS A 413 -14.24 -35.70 24.06
N PHE A 414 -13.32 -36.38 24.74
CA PHE A 414 -12.57 -35.78 25.85
C PHE A 414 -11.67 -34.63 25.39
N HIS A 415 -11.03 -34.73 24.22
CA HIS A 415 -10.27 -33.61 23.63
C HIS A 415 -11.17 -32.42 23.31
N GLU A 416 -12.33 -32.65 22.70
CA GLU A 416 -13.30 -31.59 22.41
C GLU A 416 -13.73 -30.87 23.70
N HIS A 417 -14.05 -31.62 24.75
CA HIS A 417 -14.39 -31.06 26.05
C HIS A 417 -13.24 -30.25 26.65
N ALA A 418 -11.99 -30.72 26.56
CA ALA A 418 -10.83 -29.98 27.05
C ALA A 418 -10.64 -28.64 26.32
N LEU A 419 -10.87 -28.59 25.00
CA LEU A 419 -10.83 -27.35 24.21
C LEU A 419 -11.98 -26.40 24.58
N LEU A 420 -13.20 -26.92 24.76
CA LEU A 420 -14.37 -26.13 25.15
C LEU A 420 -14.24 -25.55 26.57
N LYS A 421 -13.69 -26.33 27.52
CA LYS A 421 -13.37 -25.85 28.87
C LYS A 421 -12.35 -24.70 28.82
N PHE A 422 -11.34 -24.78 27.96
CA PHE A 422 -10.38 -23.68 27.81
C PHE A 422 -11.01 -22.38 27.28
N GLU A 423 -12.02 -22.48 26.43
CA GLU A 423 -12.76 -21.32 25.90
C GLU A 423 -13.90 -20.82 26.81
N ASP A 424 -14.02 -21.35 28.04
CA ASP A 424 -15.12 -21.04 28.97
C ASP A 424 -16.52 -21.38 28.41
N LYS A 425 -16.59 -22.39 27.53
CA LYS A 425 -17.85 -22.85 26.93
C LYS A 425 -18.45 -24.06 27.65
N LEU A 426 -17.65 -24.74 28.48
CA LEU A 426 -18.05 -25.92 29.22
C LEU A 426 -17.57 -25.81 30.68
N LYS A 427 -18.44 -26.17 31.63
CA LYS A 427 -18.09 -26.16 33.06
C LYS A 427 -17.02 -27.21 33.38
N PRO A 428 -16.14 -26.96 34.36
CA PRO A 428 -15.25 -27.99 34.90
C PRO A 428 -16.07 -29.19 35.41
N ASN A 429 -15.64 -30.40 35.07
CA ASN A 429 -16.28 -31.64 35.53
C ASN A 429 -15.19 -32.64 35.93
N GLY A 430 -14.87 -32.68 37.22
CA GLY A 430 -13.85 -33.57 37.77
C GLY A 430 -14.22 -35.06 37.70
N GLU A 431 -15.51 -35.40 37.73
CA GLU A 431 -15.97 -36.79 37.65
C GLU A 431 -15.75 -37.37 36.25
N GLU A 432 -16.03 -36.60 35.20
CA GLU A 432 -15.74 -37.00 33.82
C GLU A 432 -14.24 -37.23 33.61
N ALA A 433 -13.40 -36.34 34.13
CA ALA A 433 -11.94 -36.47 34.00
C ALA A 433 -11.41 -37.70 34.75
N ALA A 434 -11.91 -37.97 35.95
CA ALA A 434 -11.54 -39.17 36.70
C ALA A 434 -11.97 -40.45 35.99
N GLN A 435 -13.19 -40.47 35.43
CA GLN A 435 -13.72 -41.60 34.69
C GLN A 435 -12.92 -41.86 33.41
N PHE A 436 -12.58 -40.80 32.66
CA PHE A 436 -11.76 -40.90 31.44
C PHE A 436 -10.41 -41.56 31.70
N ILE A 437 -9.72 -41.20 32.79
CA ILE A 437 -8.42 -41.79 33.15
C ILE A 437 -8.56 -43.30 33.37
N LEU A 438 -9.57 -43.71 34.14
CA LEU A 438 -9.84 -45.12 34.41
C LEU A 438 -10.17 -45.90 33.13
N ASP A 439 -10.95 -45.31 32.23
CA ASP A 439 -11.29 -45.95 30.96
C ASP A 439 -10.08 -46.02 30.02
N ASN A 440 -9.18 -45.04 30.03
CA ASN A 440 -7.92 -45.07 29.27
C ASN A 440 -6.95 -46.15 29.78
N ASP A 441 -6.81 -46.29 31.10
CA ASP A 441 -6.01 -47.36 31.71
C ASP A 441 -6.59 -48.74 31.38
N ARG A 442 -7.92 -48.91 31.54
CA ARG A 442 -8.62 -50.16 31.23
C ARG A 442 -8.46 -50.55 29.76
N PHE A 443 -8.53 -49.61 28.83
CA PHE A 443 -8.30 -49.86 27.41
C PHE A 443 -6.92 -50.47 27.18
N MET A 444 -5.86 -49.88 27.77
CA MET A 444 -4.50 -50.39 27.59
C MET A 444 -4.31 -51.76 28.26
N GLU A 445 -4.89 -51.98 29.45
CA GLU A 445 -4.86 -53.28 30.13
C GLU A 445 -5.57 -54.37 29.31
N GLN A 446 -6.71 -54.06 28.71
CA GLN A 446 -7.44 -54.97 27.83
C GLN A 446 -6.65 -55.26 26.55
N ALA A 447 -6.04 -54.24 25.94
CA ALA A 447 -5.15 -54.43 24.79
C ALA A 447 -3.98 -55.36 25.14
N ILE A 448 -3.30 -55.16 26.26
CA ILE A 448 -2.16 -56.01 26.67
C ILE A 448 -2.60 -57.45 26.97
N SER A 449 -3.78 -57.65 27.57
CA SER A 449 -4.25 -58.97 27.99
C SER A 449 -4.92 -59.78 26.89
N GLN A 450 -5.56 -59.14 25.91
CA GLN A 450 -6.27 -59.81 24.81
C GLN A 450 -5.39 -60.08 23.58
N PHE A 451 -4.31 -59.33 23.40
CA PHE A 451 -3.39 -59.52 22.28
C PHE A 451 -2.40 -60.66 22.58
N ASP A 452 -2.90 -61.90 22.44
CA ASP A 452 -2.07 -63.11 22.47
C ASP A 452 -1.03 -63.06 21.35
N ILE A 453 0.22 -63.42 21.67
CA ILE A 453 1.39 -63.24 20.79
C ILE A 453 1.29 -64.14 19.54
N ASP A 454 0.49 -65.20 19.62
CA ASP A 454 0.38 -66.23 18.59
C ASP A 454 -0.59 -65.87 17.43
N GLN A 455 -1.33 -64.76 17.49
CA GLN A 455 -2.21 -64.32 16.40
C GLN A 455 -1.55 -63.25 15.49
N GLU A 456 -1.55 -63.53 14.18
CA GLU A 456 -0.98 -62.65 13.16
C GLU A 456 -1.69 -61.29 13.13
N GLY A 457 -0.95 -60.19 13.35
CA GLY A 457 -1.50 -58.83 13.38
C GLY A 457 -1.63 -58.20 14.78
N MET A 458 -1.61 -58.99 15.85
CA MET A 458 -1.78 -58.49 17.23
C MET A 458 -0.69 -57.52 17.68
N LEU A 459 0.56 -57.78 17.29
CA LEU A 459 1.68 -56.86 17.55
C LEU A 459 1.55 -55.51 16.86
N ARG A 460 0.82 -55.44 15.73
CA ARG A 460 0.55 -54.17 15.04
C ARG A 460 -0.54 -53.40 15.77
N LEU A 461 -1.60 -54.09 16.20
CA LEU A 461 -2.70 -53.48 16.96
C LEU A 461 -2.25 -52.97 18.33
N SER A 462 -1.29 -53.62 19.00
CA SER A 462 -0.73 -53.13 20.26
C SER A 462 0.01 -51.80 20.11
N ILE A 463 0.68 -51.55 18.97
CA ILE A 463 1.31 -50.26 18.66
C ILE A 463 0.24 -49.17 18.52
N VAL A 464 -0.88 -49.47 17.86
CA VAL A 464 -2.00 -48.54 17.70
C VAL A 464 -2.63 -48.23 19.07
N ALA A 465 -2.86 -49.25 19.89
CA ALA A 465 -3.38 -49.08 21.25
C ALA A 465 -2.46 -48.21 22.11
N ALA A 466 -1.14 -48.43 22.05
CA ALA A 466 -0.17 -47.62 22.77
C ALA A 466 -0.20 -46.14 22.33
N ALA A 467 -0.35 -45.88 21.03
CA ALA A 467 -0.47 -44.51 20.51
C ALA A 467 -1.76 -43.82 20.99
N ILE A 468 -2.89 -44.52 20.98
CA ILE A 468 -4.18 -43.99 21.48
C ILE A 468 -4.09 -43.72 22.99
N TYR A 469 -3.48 -44.63 23.75
CA TYR A 469 -3.28 -44.47 25.19
C TYR A 469 -2.40 -43.26 25.52
N ASP A 470 -1.26 -43.07 24.84
CA ASP A 470 -0.38 -41.90 25.04
C ASP A 470 -1.09 -40.59 24.65
N TYR A 471 -1.91 -40.61 23.60
CA TYR A 471 -2.76 -39.47 23.24
C TYR A 471 -3.75 -39.13 24.37
N GLY A 472 -4.46 -40.12 24.92
CA GLY A 472 -5.33 -39.96 26.09
C GLY A 472 -4.59 -39.39 27.31
N TYR A 473 -3.38 -39.88 27.59
CA TYR A 473 -2.54 -39.38 28.68
C TYR A 473 -2.17 -37.89 28.50
N GLN A 474 -1.86 -37.45 27.28
CA GLN A 474 -1.61 -36.02 27.03
C GLN A 474 -2.87 -35.16 27.17
N LEU A 475 -4.05 -35.71 26.90
CA LEU A 475 -5.32 -34.99 27.08
C LEU A 475 -5.67 -34.80 28.56
N GLU A 476 -5.36 -35.78 29.42
CA GLU A 476 -5.51 -35.62 30.87
C GLU A 476 -4.72 -34.40 31.37
N ARG A 477 -3.46 -34.30 30.93
CA ARG A 477 -2.60 -33.15 31.27
C ARG A 477 -3.15 -31.84 30.71
N LEU A 478 -3.70 -31.85 29.49
CA LEU A 478 -4.37 -30.69 28.90
C LEU A 478 -5.59 -30.25 29.72
N ASN A 479 -6.47 -31.19 30.09
CA ASN A 479 -7.66 -30.89 30.88
C ASN A 479 -7.30 -30.26 32.23
N ARG A 480 -6.32 -30.83 32.94
CA ARG A 480 -5.82 -30.25 34.20
C ARG A 480 -5.34 -28.81 34.00
N LEU A 481 -4.56 -28.55 32.94
CA LEU A 481 -4.07 -27.19 32.66
C LEU A 481 -5.19 -26.21 32.29
N ALA A 482 -6.22 -26.66 31.56
CA ALA A 482 -7.37 -25.84 31.20
C ALA A 482 -8.20 -25.40 32.42
N GLU A 483 -8.40 -26.30 33.39
CA GLU A 483 -9.13 -26.02 34.64
C GLU A 483 -8.41 -24.99 35.53
N HIS A 484 -7.07 -25.08 35.63
CA HIS A 484 -6.27 -24.14 36.42
C HIS A 484 -6.21 -22.71 35.86
N VAL A 485 -6.46 -22.54 34.54
CA VAL A 485 -6.55 -21.20 33.96
C VAL A 485 -7.84 -20.50 34.39
N HIS A 486 -8.94 -21.25 34.56
CA HIS A 486 -10.25 -20.72 34.97
C HIS A 486 -10.30 -20.32 36.45
N SER A 487 -9.80 -21.17 37.35
CA SER A 487 -9.81 -20.87 38.79
C SER A 487 -9.06 -19.56 39.09
N ALA A 488 -7.98 -19.29 38.36
CA ALA A 488 -7.20 -18.07 38.52
C ALA A 488 -7.84 -16.82 37.87
N SER A 489 -8.75 -16.96 36.91
CA SER A 489 -9.53 -15.83 36.36
C SER A 489 -10.73 -15.48 37.23
N GLU A 490 -11.42 -16.48 37.79
CA GLU A 490 -12.53 -16.28 38.72
C GLU A 490 -12.07 -15.61 40.03
N ASP A 491 -10.93 -16.02 40.59
CA ASP A 491 -10.34 -15.37 41.78
C ASP A 491 -10.00 -13.88 41.54
N LYS A 492 -9.60 -13.55 40.31
CA LYS A 492 -9.25 -12.17 39.93
C LYS A 492 -10.48 -11.29 39.77
N ASP A 493 -11.52 -11.82 39.14
CA ASP A 493 -12.79 -11.13 38.95
C ASP A 493 -13.53 -10.94 40.29
N SER A 494 -13.35 -11.88 41.22
CA SER A 494 -13.82 -11.82 42.61
C SER A 494 -13.08 -10.75 43.42
N GLN A 495 -11.75 -10.71 43.34
CA GLN A 495 -10.94 -9.69 44.00
C GLN A 495 -11.19 -8.28 43.45
N ASP A 496 -11.32 -8.13 42.13
CA ASP A 496 -11.64 -6.84 41.50
C ASP A 496 -13.08 -6.38 41.85
N LYS A 497 -14.05 -7.30 42.01
CA LYS A 497 -15.39 -6.98 42.53
C LYS A 497 -15.37 -6.56 44.00
N ILE A 498 -14.56 -7.19 44.84
CA ILE A 498 -14.40 -6.81 46.26
C ILE A 498 -13.70 -5.45 46.38
N LEU A 499 -12.66 -5.20 45.58
CA LEU A 499 -11.96 -3.92 45.53
C LEU A 499 -12.82 -2.78 44.96
N ASN A 500 -13.72 -3.09 44.02
CA ASN A 500 -14.69 -2.13 43.51
C ASN A 500 -15.86 -1.89 44.49
N TRP A 501 -16.25 -2.88 45.30
CA TRP A 501 -17.25 -2.70 46.37
C TRP A 501 -16.75 -1.81 47.52
N LEU A 502 -15.44 -1.81 47.78
CA LEU A 502 -14.77 -0.88 48.71
C LEU A 502 -14.67 0.55 48.19
N LYS A 503 -15.08 0.81 46.95
CA LYS A 503 -15.18 2.15 46.37
C LYS A 503 -16.67 2.47 46.16
N TRP A 504 -17.27 3.13 47.14
CA TRP A 504 -18.62 3.69 47.02
C TRP A 504 -18.72 5.02 47.78
N PRO A 505 -19.51 6.01 47.33
CA PRO A 505 -19.74 6.49 45.96
C PRO A 505 -18.76 7.62 45.56
#